data_AF-A0A7D5PH90-F1
#
_entry.id   AF-A0A7D5PH90-F1
#
_cell.length_a   1.000
_cell.length_b   1.000
_cell.length_c   1.000
_cell.angle_alpha   90.00
_cell.angle_beta   90.00
_cell.angle_gamma   90.00
#
_symmetry.space_group_name_H-M   'P 1'
#
loop_
_entity.id
_entity.type
_entity.pdbx_description
1 polymer ?
#
loop_
_entity_poly.entity_id
_entity_poly.type
_entity_poly.pdbx_seq_one_letter_code
_entity_poly.pdbx_strand_id
1 'polypeptide(L)' 'MSSDSPEPVNRDVLDRLLQEVSPTNELAEGGSAFEDQTVVFTGKLPELSRSEATEIIEAEGGRVTSSVSGVTDLL' A
#
# COMPACT_ATOMS: atom_id res chain seq x y z
N MET A 1 -1.41 -1.38 25.93
CA MET A 1 -1.51 -2.58 25.07
C MET A 1 -2.99 -2.87 24.91
N SER A 2 -3.62 -2.21 23.94
CA SER A 2 -5.03 -2.37 23.64
C SER A 2 -5.16 -3.52 22.64
N SER A 3 -5.58 -4.69 23.12
CA SER A 3 -5.99 -5.78 22.23
C SER A 3 -7.45 -5.56 21.86
N ASP A 4 -7.69 -4.81 20.80
CA ASP A 4 -8.99 -4.74 20.13
C ASP A 4 -9.19 -6.05 19.36
N SER A 5 -9.75 -7.06 20.03
CA SER A 5 -10.19 -8.29 19.37
C SER A 5 -11.67 -8.09 19.04
N PRO A 6 -12.13 -8.27 17.78
CA PRO A 6 -13.49 -7.94 17.42
C PRO A 6 -14.45 -8.82 18.22
N GLU A 7 -15.26 -8.16 19.05
CA GLU A 7 -16.28 -8.80 19.86
C GLU A 7 -17.14 -9.71 18.98
N PRO A 8 -17.54 -10.91 19.46
CA PRO A 8 -18.21 -11.91 18.62
C PRO A 8 -19.52 -11.40 17.99
N VAL A 9 -20.17 -10.39 18.60
CA VAL A 9 -21.35 -9.73 18.06
C VAL A 9 -21.05 -8.92 16.79
N ASN A 10 -19.87 -8.30 16.70
CA ASN A 10 -19.49 -7.49 15.54
C ASN A 10 -19.32 -8.39 14.31
N ARG A 11 -18.82 -9.62 14.49
CA ARG A 11 -18.71 -10.59 13.39
C ARG A 11 -20.08 -11.03 12.85
N ASP A 12 -21.05 -11.26 13.73
CA ASP A 12 -22.42 -11.62 13.32
C ASP A 12 -23.09 -10.49 12.52
N VAL A 13 -22.92 -9.24 12.97
CA VAL A 13 -23.44 -8.07 12.26
C VAL A 13 -22.78 -7.92 10.88
N LEU A 14 -21.46 -8.10 10.80
CA LEU A 14 -20.73 -8.05 9.52
C LEU A 14 -21.17 -9.14 8.54
N ASP A 15 -21.42 -10.36 9.01
CA ASP A 15 -21.85 -11.47 8.17
C ASP A 15 -23.24 -11.21 7.54
N ARG A 16 -24.17 -10.65 8.32
CA ARG A 16 -25.51 -10.25 7.81
C ARG A 16 -25.42 -9.15 6.77
N LEU A 17 -24.50 -8.19 6.96
CA LEU A 17 -24.29 -7.11 5.99
C LEU A 17 -23.72 -7.68 4.67
N LEU A 18 -22.73 -8.58 4.74
CA LEU A 18 -22.13 -9.22 3.57
C LEU A 18 -23.10 -10.09 2.75
N GLN A 19 -24.22 -10.53 3.33
CA GLN A 19 -25.26 -11.26 2.59
C GLN A 19 -26.10 -10.34 1.71
N GLU A 20 -26.25 -9.07 2.08
CA GLU A 20 -27.08 -8.08 1.39
C GLU A 20 -26.26 -7.14 0.49
N VAL A 21 -24.95 -7.01 0.75
CA VAL A 21 -24.04 -6.22 -0.08
C VAL A 21 -23.00 -7.10 -0.74
N SER A 22 -22.75 -6.89 -2.03
CA SER A 22 -21.56 -7.41 -2.69
C SER A 22 -20.45 -6.36 -2.53
N PRO A 23 -19.51 -6.53 -1.58
CA PRO A 23 -18.40 -5.60 -1.47
C PRO A 23 -17.61 -5.67 -2.77
N THR A 24 -17.57 -4.56 -3.50
CA THR A 24 -16.60 -4.40 -4.58
C THR A 24 -15.25 -4.35 -3.90
N ASN A 25 -14.50 -5.45 -4.04
CA ASN A 25 -13.14 -5.48 -3.59
C ASN A 25 -12.34 -4.64 -4.59
N GLU A 26 -12.21 -3.35 -4.32
CA GLU A 26 -11.12 -2.54 -4.88
C GLU A 26 -9.80 -3.00 -4.24
N LEU A 27 -9.51 -4.31 -4.24
CA LEU A 27 -8.12 -4.69 -4.46
C LEU A 27 -7.79 -3.95 -5.73
N ALA A 28 -6.94 -2.93 -5.62
CA ALA A 28 -6.54 -2.12 -6.74
C ALA A 28 -6.27 -3.08 -7.90
N GLU A 29 -7.19 -3.12 -8.87
CA GLU A 29 -7.02 -3.88 -10.11
C GLU A 29 -6.05 -3.07 -10.99
N GLY A 30 -4.91 -2.74 -10.42
CA GLY A 30 -3.71 -2.30 -11.08
C GLY A 30 -2.65 -3.19 -10.50
N GLY A 31 -2.05 -4.07 -11.31
CA GLY A 31 -0.76 -4.62 -10.98
C GLY A 31 0.08 -3.46 -10.48
N SER A 32 0.52 -3.56 -9.23
CA SER A 32 0.97 -2.39 -8.49
C SER A 32 2.01 -1.68 -9.34
N ALA A 33 1.85 -0.37 -9.57
CA ALA A 33 2.58 0.30 -10.66
C ALA A 33 4.11 0.18 -10.49
N PHE A 34 4.54 -0.19 -9.28
CA PHE A 34 5.91 -0.36 -8.86
C PHE A 34 6.22 -1.80 -8.41
N GLU A 35 5.41 -2.80 -8.74
CA GLU A 35 5.63 -4.21 -8.37
C GLU A 35 7.04 -4.67 -8.74
N ASP A 36 7.83 -5.08 -7.73
CA ASP A 36 9.24 -5.48 -7.88
C ASP A 36 10.17 -4.43 -8.51
N GLN A 37 9.73 -3.19 -8.71
CA GLN A 37 10.55 -2.10 -9.22
C GLN A 37 11.38 -1.46 -8.09
N THR A 38 12.61 -1.09 -8.42
CA THR A 38 13.51 -0.37 -7.52
C THR A 38 13.56 1.11 -7.87
N VAL A 39 13.01 1.96 -7.00
CA VAL A 39 12.93 3.42 -7.18
C VAL A 39 13.97 4.14 -6.31
N VAL A 40 14.64 5.15 -6.85
CA VAL A 40 15.56 6.01 -6.08
C VAL A 40 15.16 7.46 -6.25
N PHE A 41 14.76 8.12 -5.16
CA PHE A 41 14.46 9.54 -5.19
C PHE A 41 15.73 10.39 -5.10
N THR A 42 16.02 11.16 -6.13
CA THR A 42 17.14 12.11 -6.12
C THR A 42 16.66 13.55 -5.85
N GLY A 43 17.43 14.31 -5.07
CA GLY A 43 17.10 15.72 -4.79
C GLY A 43 15.92 15.93 -3.84
N LYS A 44 15.13 16.98 -4.08
CA LYS A 44 13.92 17.33 -3.32
C LYS A 44 12.69 17.05 -4.18
N LEU A 45 11.74 16.34 -3.61
CA LEU A 45 10.41 16.18 -4.17
C LEU A 45 9.60 17.46 -3.89
N PRO A 46 8.96 18.07 -4.90
CA PRO A 46 8.28 19.36 -4.74
C PRO A 46 6.94 19.26 -4.00
N GLU A 47 6.24 18.14 -4.16
CA GLU A 47 4.87 17.95 -3.65
C GLU A 47 4.77 16.95 -2.49
N LEU A 48 5.69 15.99 -2.43
CA LEU A 48 5.70 14.92 -1.42
C LEU A 48 6.98 14.98 -0.60
N SER A 49 6.93 14.57 0.66
CA SER A 49 8.15 14.20 1.38
C SER A 49 8.68 12.86 0.88
N ARG A 50 9.98 12.61 1.06
CA ARG A 50 10.55 11.29 0.71
C ARG A 50 9.85 10.17 1.45
N SER A 51 9.45 10.39 2.70
CA SER A 51 8.75 9.38 3.50
C SER A 51 7.40 9.04 2.90
N GLU A 52 6.59 10.06 2.55
CA GLU A 52 5.30 9.86 1.90
C GLU A 52 5.44 9.15 0.55
N ALA A 53 6.43 9.54 -0.24
CA ALA A 53 6.72 8.87 -1.50
C ALA A 53 7.14 7.42 -1.30
N THR A 54 7.94 7.11 -0.28
CA THR A 54 8.30 5.72 0.07
C THR A 54 7.07 4.91 0.46
N GLU A 55 6.19 5.43 1.30
CA GLU A 55 4.97 4.73 1.72
C GLU A 55 4.07 4.41 0.51
N ILE A 56 3.95 5.33 -0.44
CA ILE A 56 3.19 5.10 -1.68
C ILE A 56 3.84 4.00 -2.52
N ILE A 57 5.15 4.05 -2.74
CA ILE A 57 5.86 3.03 -3.55
C ILE A 57 5.80 1.65 -2.89
N GLU A 58 5.97 1.56 -1.56
CA GLU A 58 5.91 0.29 -0.83
C GLU A 58 4.47 -0.27 -0.76
N ALA A 59 3.47 0.60 -0.63
CA ALA A 59 2.06 0.20 -0.73
C ALA A 59 1.72 -0.36 -2.12
N GLU A 60 2.39 0.17 -3.15
CA GLU A 60 2.34 -0.29 -4.53
C GLU A 60 3.41 -1.36 -4.84
N GLY A 61 3.88 -2.14 -3.85
CA GLY A 61 4.72 -3.32 -4.08
C GLY A 61 6.16 -3.06 -4.54
N GLY A 62 6.59 -1.80 -4.59
CA GLY A 62 7.92 -1.39 -4.99
C GLY A 62 8.90 -1.23 -3.84
N ARG A 63 10.18 -1.09 -4.17
CA ARG A 63 11.27 -0.90 -3.20
C ARG A 63 11.96 0.42 -3.42
N VAL A 64 12.15 1.20 -2.36
CA VAL A 64 12.88 2.46 -2.41
C VAL A 64 14.30 2.28 -1.89
N THR A 65 15.30 2.74 -2.63
CA THR A 65 16.70 2.73 -2.17
C THR A 65 17.32 4.12 -2.26
N SER A 66 18.38 4.35 -1.48
CA SER A 66 19.11 5.62 -1.43
C SER A 66 20.38 5.61 -2.29
N SER A 67 20.64 4.52 -3.01
CA SER A 67 21.85 4.30 -3.79
C SER A 67 21.50 3.82 -5.18
N VAL A 68 21.91 4.59 -6.19
CA VAL A 68 21.75 4.18 -7.58
C VAL A 68 22.70 3.01 -7.86
N SER A 69 22.16 1.91 -8.33
CA SER A 69 22.94 0.72 -8.67
C SER A 69 22.51 0.20 -10.04
N GLY A 70 23.19 -0.82 -10.56
CA GLY A 70 22.84 -1.43 -11.85
C GLY A 70 21.44 -2.07 -11.89
N VAL A 71 20.74 -2.16 -10.75
CA VAL A 71 19.40 -2.72 -10.60
C VAL A 71 18.33 -1.65 -10.30
N THR A 72 18.64 -0.36 -10.44
CA THR A 72 17.65 0.72 -10.25
C THR A 72 16.84 0.93 -11.53
N ASP A 73 15.52 0.84 -11.45
CA ASP A 73 14.60 0.95 -12.59
C ASP A 73 14.10 2.39 -12.80
N LEU A 74 13.96 3.19 -11.73
CA LEU A 74 13.36 4.54 -11.74
C LEU A 74 14.16 5.53 -10.88
N LEU A 75 14.38 6.76 -11.39
CA LEU A 75 15.16 7.86 -10.77
C LEU A 75 14.41 9.21 -10.78
#